data_AF-A0AAQ3T8K4-F1
#
_entry.id   AF-A0AAQ3T8K4-F1
#
_cell.length_a   1.000
_cell.length_b   1.000
_cell.length_c   1.000
_cell.angle_alpha   90.00
_cell.angle_beta   90.00
_cell.angle_gamma   90.00
#
_symmetry.space_group_name_H-M   'P 1'
#
loop_
_entity.id
_entity.type
_entity.pdbx_description
1 polymer ?
#
loop_
_entity_poly.entity_id
_entity_poly.type
_entity_poly.pdbx_seq_one_letter_code
_entity_poly.pdbx_strand_id
1 'polypeptide(L)'
;MAAPRPPPPGAMGGGIAGSGGAVPAAGATPAGVSMRMFHGEVFLGEMEVSPMKQGAEGGLPFPSNEIRVSHLSPASERCPPLAILQTIAPFSVRCKLQSKLTPPHPSLHRLYLTCFNEFKSAVVVVGDEELHLVAMPTKTGKVPCFWCCSARSGLYAASVGMLNLRCLAIVFDLDETLIVANTMKSFEDRIEILSRRMDVEEDPVRIAGMSAEIKRYIEDKELLKEFIDTDTVTDNGKIVGTQREEVQPVSGQERILRPVIRLPDRNAILTRINPEIRDTSVFVKLRPAWEELRSYLTAKGRKRFEVYVCTMAERDYALEMWRLLDPEGNLISSQQLSERVNCVKSGKST
;
A
#
# COMPACT_ATOMS: atom_id res chain seq x y z
N MET A 1 -22.38 -14.44 35.31
CA MET A 1 -22.94 -13.27 36.00
C MET A 1 -22.06 -12.92 37.19
N ALA A 2 -21.49 -11.72 37.19
CA ALA A 2 -20.93 -11.07 38.37
C ALA A 2 -21.02 -9.56 38.13
N ALA A 3 -21.77 -8.85 38.96
CA ALA A 3 -22.01 -7.41 38.84
C ALA A 3 -20.77 -6.60 39.28
N PRO A 4 -20.53 -5.40 38.71
CA PRO A 4 -19.44 -4.54 39.12
C PRO A 4 -19.77 -3.80 40.44
N ARG A 5 -18.75 -3.69 41.32
CA ARG A 5 -18.81 -2.93 42.59
C ARG A 5 -18.94 -1.41 42.36
N PRO A 6 -19.62 -0.69 43.26
CA PRO A 6 -19.67 0.78 43.21
C PRO A 6 -18.37 1.42 43.74
N PRO A 7 -18.06 2.67 43.33
CA PRO A 7 -16.92 3.41 43.84
C PRO A 7 -17.17 3.95 45.27
N PRO A 8 -16.12 4.15 46.08
CA PRO A 8 -16.25 4.65 47.44
C PRO A 8 -16.56 6.16 47.50
N PRO A 9 -17.23 6.62 48.57
CA PRO A 9 -17.67 8.02 48.73
C PRO A 9 -16.53 8.96 49.09
N GLY A 10 -16.68 10.22 48.65
CA GLY A 10 -15.68 11.27 48.75
C GLY A 10 -15.31 11.69 50.17
N ALA A 11 -14.04 12.11 50.32
CA ALA A 11 -13.54 12.78 51.50
C ALA A 11 -13.59 14.30 51.30
N MET A 12 -14.39 14.96 52.13
CA MET A 12 -14.28 16.40 52.39
C MET A 12 -13.05 16.70 53.25
N GLY A 13 -12.45 17.87 53.01
CA GLY A 13 -11.94 18.73 54.08
C GLY A 13 -10.45 18.61 54.41
N GLY A 14 -9.69 19.64 54.06
CA GLY A 14 -8.34 19.88 54.55
C GLY A 14 -7.81 21.22 54.04
N GLY A 15 -8.24 22.31 54.65
CA GLY A 15 -7.75 23.65 54.34
C GLY A 15 -6.37 23.91 54.94
N ILE A 16 -5.49 24.54 54.16
CA ILE A 16 -4.32 25.28 54.65
C ILE A 16 -4.27 26.60 53.87
N ALA A 17 -4.27 27.71 54.62
CA ALA A 17 -4.14 29.06 54.12
C ALA A 17 -2.68 29.38 53.76
N GLY A 18 -2.43 30.15 52.71
CA GLY A 18 -1.10 30.70 52.43
C GLY A 18 -0.95 31.45 51.10
N SER A 19 -0.85 32.77 51.22
CA SER A 19 -0.30 33.78 50.30
C SER A 19 -0.91 33.99 48.91
N GLY A 20 -1.31 35.25 48.70
CA GLY A 20 -1.88 35.77 47.47
C GLY A 20 -0.97 35.63 46.25
N GLY A 21 -1.61 35.23 45.16
CA GLY A 21 -1.12 35.33 43.79
C GLY A 21 -2.33 35.55 42.91
N ALA A 22 -2.29 36.60 42.10
CA ALA A 22 -3.38 37.00 41.22
C ALA A 22 -3.88 35.82 40.37
N VAL A 23 -5.21 35.70 40.28
CA VAL A 23 -5.89 34.84 39.30
C VAL A 23 -5.43 35.26 37.91
N PRO A 24 -4.77 34.40 37.10
CA PRO A 24 -4.69 34.69 35.69
C PRO A 24 -6.09 34.47 35.12
N ALA A 25 -6.65 35.56 34.60
CA ALA A 25 -7.90 35.58 33.86
C ALA A 25 -7.94 34.42 32.86
N ALA A 26 -9.13 33.83 32.71
CA ALA A 26 -9.45 32.86 31.68
C ALA A 26 -8.80 33.27 30.37
N GLY A 27 -7.81 32.48 29.94
CA GLY A 27 -7.13 32.70 28.67
C GLY A 27 -8.16 32.70 27.56
N ALA A 28 -8.29 33.84 26.88
CA ALA A 28 -9.09 33.97 25.69
C ALA A 28 -8.67 32.89 24.69
N THR A 29 -9.61 32.04 24.26
CA THR A 29 -9.41 31.17 23.10
C THR A 29 -8.95 32.06 21.94
N PRO A 30 -7.82 31.77 21.28
CA PRO A 30 -7.35 32.61 20.18
C PRO A 30 -8.44 32.67 19.10
N ALA A 31 -8.70 33.87 18.57
CA ALA A 31 -9.71 34.10 17.54
C ALA A 31 -9.41 33.24 16.31
N GLY A 32 -10.34 32.40 15.89
CA GLY A 32 -10.15 31.55 14.72
C GLY A 32 -10.15 32.38 13.43
N VAL A 33 -9.38 31.93 12.45
CA VAL A 33 -9.30 32.59 11.14
C VAL A 33 -10.56 32.27 10.34
N SER A 34 -11.21 33.28 9.76
CA SER A 34 -12.36 33.07 8.88
C SER A 34 -11.88 32.65 7.49
N MET A 35 -12.43 31.56 6.95
CA MET A 35 -12.12 31.07 5.62
C MET A 35 -13.41 30.75 4.84
N ARG A 36 -13.36 30.95 3.52
CA ARG A 36 -14.46 30.60 2.61
C ARG A 36 -14.30 29.16 2.15
N MET A 37 -15.38 28.38 2.20
CA MET A 37 -15.40 26.99 1.76
C MET A 37 -16.13 26.84 0.42
N PHE A 38 -15.53 26.05 -0.47
CA PHE A 38 -16.04 25.74 -1.80
C PHE A 38 -16.01 24.24 -2.07
N HIS A 39 -16.88 23.76 -2.96
CA HIS A 39 -16.77 22.46 -3.61
C HIS A 39 -16.79 22.68 -5.12
N GLY A 40 -15.65 22.45 -5.78
CA GLY A 40 -15.39 23.03 -7.10
C GLY A 40 -15.47 24.55 -7.04
N GLU A 41 -16.30 25.14 -7.90
CA GLU A 41 -16.58 26.60 -7.93
C GLU A 41 -17.79 27.00 -7.07
N VAL A 42 -18.48 26.04 -6.44
CA VAL A 42 -19.70 26.32 -5.67
C VAL A 42 -19.34 26.75 -4.26
N PHE A 43 -19.71 27.99 -3.90
CA PHE A 43 -19.57 28.48 -2.54
C PHE A 43 -20.51 27.74 -1.57
N LEU A 44 -19.95 27.23 -0.48
CA LEU A 44 -20.69 26.47 0.52
C LEU A 44 -21.00 27.28 1.78
N GLY A 45 -20.13 28.21 2.16
CA GLY A 45 -20.27 29.04 3.35
C GLY A 45 -18.92 29.47 3.95
N GLU A 46 -18.97 30.22 5.05
CA GLU A 46 -17.79 30.61 5.82
C GLU A 46 -17.59 29.72 7.06
N MET A 47 -16.34 29.43 7.35
CA MET A 47 -15.90 28.59 8.46
C MET A 47 -14.84 29.33 9.29
N GLU A 48 -14.94 29.23 10.61
CA GLU A 48 -13.89 29.60 11.54
C GLU A 48 -12.91 28.43 11.70
N VAL A 49 -11.63 28.71 11.55
CA VAL A 49 -10.54 27.73 11.64
C VAL A 49 -9.73 27.97 12.91
N SER A 50 -9.73 26.97 13.79
CA SER A 50 -8.92 26.97 15.02
C SER A 50 -7.85 25.87 14.93
N PRO A 51 -6.56 26.22 14.75
CA PRO A 51 -5.44 25.26 14.73
C PRO A 51 -5.29 24.51 16.06
N MET A 52 -4.79 23.27 16.00
CA MET A 52 -4.59 22.44 17.19
C MET A 52 -3.21 22.67 17.86
N LYS A 53 -2.18 23.07 17.09
CA LYS A 53 -0.85 23.44 17.61
C LYS A 53 -0.67 24.95 17.53
N GLN A 54 -0.18 25.57 18.61
CA GLN A 54 0.09 27.02 18.69
C GLN A 54 1.58 27.32 18.40
N GLY A 55 1.88 28.45 17.76
CA GLY A 55 3.26 28.95 17.56
C GLY A 55 3.71 29.03 16.10
N ALA A 56 5.01 29.32 15.88
CA ALA A 56 5.62 29.54 14.55
C ALA A 56 5.57 28.32 13.61
N GLU A 57 5.35 27.12 14.14
CA GLU A 57 5.12 25.87 13.38
C GLU A 57 3.63 25.54 13.17
N GLY A 58 2.72 26.36 13.68
CA GLY A 58 1.26 26.16 13.68
C GLY A 58 0.54 26.88 12.54
N GLY A 59 1.03 26.74 11.31
CA GLY A 59 0.37 27.30 10.12
C GLY A 59 -1.01 26.67 9.86
N LEU A 60 -1.89 27.42 9.21
CA LEU A 60 -3.14 26.86 8.66
C LEU A 60 -2.78 25.74 7.66
N PRO A 61 -3.46 24.60 7.68
CA PRO A 61 -3.12 23.47 6.81
C PRO A 61 -3.50 23.71 5.33
N PHE A 62 -4.16 24.83 5.03
CA PHE A 62 -4.66 25.14 3.71
C PHE A 62 -3.69 26.07 2.97
N PRO A 63 -3.41 25.83 1.67
CA PRO A 63 -2.43 26.59 0.90
C PRO A 63 -2.89 28.01 0.54
N SER A 64 -4.17 28.34 0.76
CA SER A 64 -4.78 29.62 0.45
C SER A 64 -5.75 30.04 1.56
N ASN A 65 -6.30 31.25 1.47
CA ASN A 65 -7.36 31.71 2.38
C ASN A 65 -8.73 31.05 2.09
N GLU A 66 -8.75 29.96 1.33
CA GLU A 66 -9.95 29.20 0.94
C GLU A 66 -9.79 27.71 1.24
N ILE A 67 -10.90 27.07 1.58
CA ILE A 67 -11.01 25.63 1.76
C ILE A 67 -11.73 25.08 0.52
N ARG A 68 -10.98 24.40 -0.36
CA ARG A 68 -11.53 23.86 -1.62
C ARG A 68 -11.68 22.34 -1.52
N VAL A 69 -12.90 21.89 -1.26
CA VAL A 69 -13.25 20.47 -1.25
C VAL A 69 -13.12 19.93 -2.68
N SER A 70 -12.28 18.92 -2.84
CA SER A 70 -12.03 18.25 -4.12
C SER A 70 -13.06 17.14 -4.38
N HIS A 71 -13.35 16.32 -3.37
CA HIS A 71 -14.29 15.21 -3.46
C HIS A 71 -14.78 14.76 -2.07
N LEU A 72 -15.72 13.82 -2.03
CA LEU A 72 -16.10 13.11 -0.80
C LEU A 72 -15.35 11.77 -0.72
N SER A 73 -14.86 11.43 0.46
CA SER A 73 -14.18 10.16 0.68
C SER A 73 -15.14 8.97 0.48
N PRO A 74 -14.62 7.76 0.16
CA PRO A 74 -15.43 6.55 0.22
C PRO A 74 -15.99 6.36 1.64
N ALA A 75 -17.18 5.76 1.73
CA ALA A 75 -17.83 5.46 3.00
C ALA A 75 -17.35 4.11 3.55
N SER A 76 -17.14 4.04 4.87
CA SER A 76 -16.93 2.77 5.56
C SER A 76 -18.25 2.21 6.09
N GLU A 77 -18.45 0.91 5.95
CA GLU A 77 -19.60 0.18 6.50
C GLU A 77 -19.41 -0.23 7.98
N ARG A 78 -18.27 0.12 8.58
CA ARG A 78 -17.83 -0.45 9.88
C ARG A 78 -17.44 0.62 10.87
N CYS A 79 -16.67 1.62 10.42
CA CYS A 79 -16.03 2.57 11.29
C CYS A 79 -16.27 4.01 10.80
N PRO A 80 -16.52 4.98 11.70
CA PRO A 80 -16.57 6.39 11.30
C PRO A 80 -15.19 6.85 10.79
N PRO A 81 -15.14 7.87 9.89
CA PRO A 81 -13.88 8.35 9.33
C PRO A 81 -12.81 8.68 10.36
N LEU A 82 -13.19 9.28 11.50
CA LEU A 82 -12.26 9.64 12.56
C LEU A 82 -11.51 8.42 13.13
N ALA A 83 -12.21 7.31 13.36
CA ALA A 83 -11.59 6.10 13.92
C ALA A 83 -10.56 5.51 12.94
N ILE A 84 -10.87 5.53 11.65
CA ILE A 84 -9.96 5.08 10.59
C ILE A 84 -8.73 5.99 10.55
N LEU A 85 -8.93 7.31 10.48
CA LEU A 85 -7.87 8.31 10.41
C LEU A 85 -6.93 8.26 11.62
N GLN A 86 -7.47 8.09 12.83
CA GLN A 86 -6.65 7.92 14.04
C GLN A 86 -5.81 6.64 14.03
N THR A 87 -6.26 5.60 13.32
CA THR A 87 -5.52 4.34 13.20
C THR A 87 -4.38 4.44 12.20
N ILE A 88 -4.64 5.03 11.03
CA ILE A 88 -3.67 5.06 9.91
C ILE A 88 -2.74 6.27 9.95
N ALA A 89 -3.14 7.34 10.64
CA ALA A 89 -2.40 8.58 10.79
C ALA A 89 -2.60 9.11 12.22
N PRO A 90 -1.91 8.54 13.22
CA PRO A 90 -2.02 9.00 14.60
C PRO A 90 -1.60 10.47 14.72
N PHE A 91 -2.29 11.23 15.57
CA PHE A 91 -2.08 12.68 15.75
C PHE A 91 -2.29 13.53 14.48
N SER A 92 -3.11 13.04 13.54
CA SER A 92 -3.42 13.70 12.26
C SER A 92 -4.27 14.95 12.36
N VAL A 93 -4.93 15.22 13.50
CA VAL A 93 -5.84 16.38 13.63
C VAL A 93 -5.04 17.69 13.61
N ARG A 94 -5.23 18.49 12.55
CA ARG A 94 -4.50 19.74 12.30
C ARG A 94 -5.26 20.95 12.85
N CYS A 95 -6.56 21.00 12.60
CA CYS A 95 -7.41 22.09 13.04
C CYS A 95 -8.86 21.64 13.18
N LYS A 96 -9.66 22.47 13.85
CA LYS A 96 -11.11 22.38 13.92
C LYS A 96 -11.72 23.50 13.06
N LEU A 97 -12.77 23.15 12.32
CA LEU A 97 -13.57 24.07 11.52
C LEU A 97 -14.96 24.17 12.13
N GLN A 98 -15.49 25.38 12.30
CA GLN A 98 -16.84 25.58 12.81
C GLN A 98 -17.56 26.69 12.06
N SER A 99 -18.84 26.52 11.74
CA SER A 99 -19.62 27.60 11.11
C SER A 99 -19.86 28.75 12.11
N LYS A 100 -19.72 29.99 11.64
CA LYS A 100 -20.00 31.19 12.46
C LYS A 100 -21.49 31.51 12.53
N LEU A 101 -22.27 31.12 11.52
CA LEU A 101 -23.66 31.52 11.36
C LEU A 101 -24.61 30.50 12.00
N THR A 102 -25.63 31.01 12.67
CA THR A 102 -26.78 30.25 13.16
C THR A 102 -28.06 30.98 12.72
N PRO A 103 -28.83 30.46 11.75
CA PRO A 103 -28.63 29.18 11.05
C PRO A 103 -27.43 29.22 10.09
N PRO A 104 -26.76 28.07 9.85
CA PRO A 104 -25.66 27.97 8.90
C PRO A 104 -26.15 28.12 7.44
N HIS A 105 -25.22 28.41 6.52
CA HIS A 105 -25.52 28.41 5.09
C HIS A 105 -26.06 27.03 4.65
N PRO A 106 -27.15 26.95 3.87
CA PRO A 106 -27.82 25.67 3.56
C PRO A 106 -26.90 24.63 2.90
N SER A 107 -26.02 25.05 1.99
CA SER A 107 -25.08 24.15 1.29
C SER A 107 -24.03 23.57 2.23
N LEU A 108 -23.51 24.37 3.16
CA LEU A 108 -22.57 23.91 4.19
C LEU A 108 -23.25 22.92 5.15
N HIS A 109 -24.49 23.22 5.56
CA HIS A 109 -25.25 22.31 6.40
C HIS A 109 -25.53 20.98 5.71
N ARG A 110 -25.86 21.01 4.40
CA ARG A 110 -26.01 19.80 3.59
C ARG A 110 -24.73 18.98 3.54
N LEU A 111 -23.58 19.61 3.26
CA LEU A 111 -22.28 18.92 3.26
C LEU A 111 -22.01 18.24 4.61
N TYR A 112 -22.24 18.97 5.71
CA TYR A 112 -22.08 18.44 7.06
C TYR A 112 -22.95 17.19 7.30
N LEU A 113 -24.24 17.26 6.97
CA LEU A 113 -25.16 16.13 7.15
C LEU A 113 -24.78 14.94 6.27
N THR A 114 -24.37 15.17 5.01
CA THR A 114 -23.87 14.11 4.13
C THR A 114 -22.65 13.42 4.74
N CYS A 115 -21.64 14.17 5.18
CA CYS A 115 -20.46 13.59 5.82
C CYS A 115 -20.81 12.83 7.10
N PHE A 116 -21.67 13.41 7.94
CA PHE A 116 -22.04 12.83 9.23
C PHE A 116 -22.88 11.55 9.09
N ASN A 117 -23.93 11.58 8.27
CA ASN A 117 -24.88 10.46 8.13
C ASN A 117 -24.35 9.33 7.25
N GLU A 118 -23.52 9.64 6.25
CA GLU A 118 -23.00 8.63 5.31
C GLU A 118 -21.61 8.10 5.68
N PHE A 119 -21.09 8.47 6.86
CA PHE A 119 -19.71 8.13 7.28
C PHE A 119 -18.66 8.50 6.23
N LYS A 120 -18.79 9.70 5.66
CA LYS A 120 -17.85 10.28 4.70
C LYS A 120 -17.14 11.47 5.31
N SER A 121 -16.03 11.85 4.69
CA SER A 121 -15.36 13.12 4.93
C SER A 121 -15.33 13.94 3.64
N ALA A 122 -15.33 15.26 3.76
CA ALA A 122 -15.01 16.13 2.64
C ALA A 122 -13.49 16.23 2.54
N VAL A 123 -12.92 15.99 1.35
CA VAL A 123 -11.48 15.87 1.16
C VAL A 123 -10.95 17.11 0.45
N VAL A 124 -9.88 17.69 0.99
CA VAL A 124 -9.09 18.75 0.35
C VAL A 124 -7.71 18.17 0.05
N VAL A 125 -7.29 18.19 -1.22
CA VAL A 125 -5.97 17.68 -1.62
C VAL A 125 -4.94 18.80 -1.55
N VAL A 126 -3.82 18.56 -0.87
CA VAL A 126 -2.70 19.50 -0.73
C VAL A 126 -1.39 18.74 -0.97
N GLY A 127 -0.84 18.89 -2.18
CA GLY A 127 0.37 18.14 -2.57
C GLY A 127 0.10 16.63 -2.59
N ASP A 128 0.87 15.87 -1.82
CA ASP A 128 0.72 14.42 -1.61
C ASP A 128 -0.11 14.06 -0.36
N GLU A 129 -0.72 15.04 0.29
CA GLU A 129 -1.61 14.86 1.44
C GLU A 129 -3.08 15.09 1.08
N GLU A 130 -3.94 14.36 1.77
CA GLU A 130 -5.38 14.57 1.83
C GLU A 130 -5.78 15.08 3.22
N LEU A 131 -6.41 16.25 3.26
CA LEU A 131 -7.05 16.79 4.44
C LEU A 131 -8.50 16.35 4.48
N HIS A 132 -8.82 15.44 5.39
CA HIS A 132 -10.15 14.93 5.63
C HIS A 132 -10.89 15.80 6.64
N LEU A 133 -11.94 16.48 6.19
CA LEU A 133 -12.86 17.23 7.02
C LEU A 133 -13.93 16.26 7.54
N VAL A 134 -13.72 15.77 8.76
CA VAL A 134 -14.60 14.80 9.41
C VAL A 134 -15.70 15.53 10.17
N ALA A 135 -16.96 15.31 9.82
CA ALA A 135 -18.08 15.93 10.52
C ALA A 135 -18.17 15.41 11.96
N MET A 136 -18.20 16.33 12.92
CA MET A 136 -18.25 16.03 14.35
C MET A 136 -19.56 16.51 14.98
N PRO A 137 -20.13 15.76 15.94
CA PRO A 137 -21.28 16.25 16.70
C PRO A 137 -20.85 17.40 17.61
N THR A 138 -21.66 18.45 17.68
CA THR A 138 -21.51 19.52 18.67
C THR A 138 -22.46 19.30 19.83
N LYS A 139 -22.10 19.74 21.05
CA LYS A 139 -22.95 19.59 22.25
C LYS A 139 -24.36 20.14 22.06
N THR A 140 -24.52 21.16 21.22
CA THR A 140 -25.81 21.80 20.92
C THR A 140 -26.45 21.31 19.63
N GLY A 141 -25.75 20.52 18.80
CA GLY A 141 -26.22 19.96 17.53
C GLY A 141 -26.54 20.98 16.42
N LYS A 142 -26.40 22.28 16.68
CA LYS A 142 -26.95 23.34 15.82
C LYS A 142 -25.98 23.91 14.78
N VAL A 143 -24.69 23.59 14.89
CA VAL A 143 -23.64 24.24 14.08
C VAL A 143 -22.77 23.18 13.41
N PRO A 144 -22.61 23.22 12.07
CA PRO A 144 -21.64 22.42 11.35
C PRO A 144 -20.24 22.56 11.95
N CYS A 145 -19.65 21.42 12.30
CA CYS A 145 -18.32 21.34 12.89
C CYS A 145 -17.55 20.21 12.23
N PHE A 146 -16.32 20.47 11.82
CA PHE A 146 -15.42 19.46 11.26
C PHE A 146 -14.10 19.42 12.01
N TRP A 147 -13.54 18.23 12.15
CA TRP A 147 -12.13 18.05 12.49
C TRP A 147 -11.36 17.77 11.22
N CYS A 148 -10.32 18.55 10.97
CA CYS A 148 -9.45 18.40 9.81
C CYS A 148 -8.30 17.47 10.17
N CYS A 149 -8.29 16.28 9.57
CA CYS A 149 -7.23 15.28 9.76
C CYS A 149 -6.38 15.19 8.50
N SER A 150 -5.05 15.19 8.61
CA SER A 150 -4.16 14.93 7.46
C SER A 150 -3.81 13.44 7.36
N ALA A 151 -3.83 12.91 6.14
CA ALA A 151 -3.28 11.60 5.78
C ALA A 151 -2.59 11.70 4.42
N ARG A 152 -1.67 10.77 4.12
CA ARG A 152 -1.13 10.66 2.75
C ARG A 152 -2.25 10.33 1.77
N SER A 153 -2.18 10.89 0.57
CA SER A 153 -3.18 10.69 -0.46
C SER A 153 -3.40 9.21 -0.76
N GLY A 154 -4.67 8.82 -0.91
CA GLY A 154 -5.08 7.44 -1.15
C GLY A 154 -5.07 6.50 0.07
N LEU A 155 -4.39 6.84 1.17
CA LEU A 155 -4.24 5.95 2.33
C LEU A 155 -5.60 5.67 3.01
N TYR A 156 -6.42 6.70 3.16
CA TYR A 156 -7.77 6.55 3.72
C TYR A 156 -8.64 5.65 2.83
N ALA A 157 -8.65 5.90 1.51
CA ALA A 157 -9.44 5.14 0.56
C ALA A 157 -9.03 3.66 0.52
N ALA A 158 -7.72 3.37 0.48
CA ALA A 158 -7.20 2.00 0.54
C ALA A 158 -7.64 1.28 1.82
N SER A 159 -7.58 1.98 2.96
CA SER A 159 -7.98 1.44 4.27
C SER A 159 -9.49 1.14 4.32
N VAL A 160 -10.33 2.04 3.81
CA VAL A 160 -11.77 1.81 3.69
C VAL A 160 -12.07 0.61 2.79
N GLY A 161 -11.37 0.48 1.66
CA GLY A 161 -11.51 -0.67 0.76
C GLY A 161 -11.26 -1.99 1.48
N MET A 162 -10.15 -2.10 2.21
CA MET A 162 -9.81 -3.28 3.01
C MET A 162 -10.84 -3.58 4.11
N LEU A 163 -11.33 -2.55 4.82
CA LEU A 163 -12.33 -2.71 5.88
C LEU A 163 -13.69 -3.18 5.34
N ASN A 164 -14.12 -2.65 4.20
CA ASN A 164 -15.41 -2.98 3.59
C ASN A 164 -15.38 -4.39 2.99
N LEU A 165 -14.33 -4.73 2.23
CA LEU A 165 -14.08 -6.08 1.71
C LEU A 165 -13.75 -7.07 2.83
N ARG A 166 -13.33 -6.55 3.99
CA ARG A 166 -12.86 -7.30 5.16
C ARG A 166 -11.73 -8.25 4.77
N CYS A 167 -10.78 -7.71 4.01
CA CYS A 167 -9.58 -8.36 3.51
C CYS A 167 -8.35 -7.57 3.96
N LEU A 168 -7.21 -8.24 4.01
CA LEU A 168 -5.91 -7.61 4.22
C LEU A 168 -5.21 -7.41 2.87
N ALA A 169 -4.29 -6.46 2.79
CA ALA A 169 -3.35 -6.42 1.67
C ALA A 169 -2.17 -7.37 1.95
N ILE A 170 -1.72 -8.09 0.93
CA ILE A 170 -0.43 -8.80 0.93
C ILE A 170 0.41 -8.23 -0.20
N VAL A 171 1.65 -7.88 0.11
CA VAL A 171 2.60 -7.28 -0.84
C VAL A 171 3.75 -8.25 -1.03
N PHE A 172 4.01 -8.62 -2.28
CA PHE A 172 5.15 -9.45 -2.66
C PHE A 172 6.24 -8.62 -3.31
N ASP A 173 7.48 -8.85 -2.90
CA ASP A 173 8.64 -8.54 -3.73
C ASP A 173 9.04 -9.81 -4.48
N LEU A 174 9.14 -9.72 -5.80
CA LEU A 174 9.25 -10.90 -6.68
C LEU A 174 10.52 -11.70 -6.39
N ASP A 175 11.68 -11.06 -6.56
CA ASP A 175 12.99 -11.74 -6.48
C ASP A 175 13.42 -12.05 -5.03
N GLU A 176 12.88 -11.31 -4.06
CA GLU A 176 13.13 -11.58 -2.65
C GLU A 176 12.19 -12.65 -2.09
N THR A 177 10.90 -12.63 -2.48
CA THR A 177 9.84 -13.42 -1.82
C THR A 177 9.38 -14.63 -2.62
N LEU A 178 9.27 -14.52 -3.95
CA LEU A 178 8.52 -15.51 -4.75
C LEU A 178 9.38 -16.31 -5.72
N ILE A 179 10.45 -15.72 -6.25
CA ILE A 179 11.25 -16.33 -7.31
C ILE A 179 12.73 -16.02 -7.16
N VAL A 180 13.55 -16.74 -7.92
CA VAL A 180 14.94 -16.37 -8.23
C VAL A 180 15.10 -16.54 -9.74
N ALA A 181 15.21 -15.44 -10.48
CA ALA A 181 15.51 -15.49 -11.90
C ALA A 181 17.01 -15.36 -12.16
N ASN A 182 17.49 -16.07 -13.18
CA ASN A 182 18.87 -16.01 -13.63
C ASN A 182 18.96 -15.90 -15.15
N THR A 183 19.87 -15.04 -15.61
CA THR A 183 20.36 -15.03 -16.99
C THR A 183 21.62 -15.89 -17.10
N MET A 184 22.10 -16.13 -18.32
CA MET A 184 23.40 -16.80 -18.52
C MET A 184 24.52 -16.11 -17.75
N LYS A 185 24.57 -14.78 -17.83
CA LYS A 185 25.55 -13.96 -17.12
C LYS A 185 25.40 -14.07 -15.60
N SER A 186 24.19 -14.01 -15.06
CA SER A 186 24.03 -14.09 -13.60
C SER A 186 24.38 -15.48 -13.05
N PHE A 187 24.19 -16.55 -13.82
CA PHE A 187 24.72 -17.87 -13.46
C PHE A 187 26.25 -17.88 -13.47
N GLU A 188 26.88 -17.34 -14.51
CA GLU A 188 28.34 -17.25 -14.62
C GLU A 188 28.95 -16.49 -13.44
N ASP A 189 28.42 -15.30 -13.14
CA ASP A 189 28.87 -14.45 -12.03
C ASP A 189 28.72 -15.20 -10.69
N ARG A 190 27.59 -15.88 -10.45
CA ARG A 190 27.33 -16.63 -9.21
C ARG A 190 28.26 -17.84 -9.06
N ILE A 191 28.49 -18.58 -10.14
CA ILE A 191 29.40 -19.73 -10.16
C ILE A 191 30.83 -19.24 -9.86
N GLU A 192 31.28 -18.18 -10.50
CA GLU A 192 32.61 -17.60 -10.28
C GLU A 192 32.79 -17.12 -8.84
N ILE A 193 31.83 -16.38 -8.29
CA ILE A 193 31.86 -15.87 -6.91
C ILE A 193 31.90 -17.03 -5.91
N LEU A 194 31.05 -18.04 -6.08
CA LEU A 194 31.04 -19.21 -5.19
C LEU A 194 32.32 -20.04 -5.31
N SER A 195 32.86 -20.19 -6.51
CA SER A 195 34.10 -20.95 -6.73
C SER A 195 35.27 -20.28 -6.00
N ARG A 196 35.43 -18.95 -6.16
CA ARG A 196 36.46 -18.18 -5.43
C ARG A 196 36.30 -18.25 -3.92
N ARG A 197 35.06 -18.24 -3.42
CA ARG A 197 34.78 -18.38 -1.98
C ARG A 197 35.11 -19.78 -1.47
N MET A 198 34.88 -20.81 -2.28
CA MET A 198 35.20 -22.19 -1.95
C MET A 198 36.70 -22.44 -1.89
N ASP A 199 37.51 -21.78 -2.74
CA ASP A 199 38.97 -21.92 -2.76
C ASP A 199 39.66 -21.46 -1.47
N VAL A 200 39.02 -20.57 -0.71
CA VAL A 200 39.53 -20.00 0.55
C VAL A 200 38.79 -20.48 1.79
N GLU A 201 37.82 -21.39 1.63
CA GLU A 201 37.07 -21.98 2.73
C GLU A 201 37.80 -23.22 3.25
N GLU A 202 37.82 -23.39 4.57
CA GLU A 202 38.49 -24.52 5.23
C GLU A 202 37.50 -25.53 5.80
N ASP A 203 36.26 -25.12 6.09
CA ASP A 203 35.22 -25.97 6.67
C ASP A 203 34.69 -26.96 5.61
N PRO A 204 34.92 -28.29 5.75
CA PRO A 204 34.50 -29.29 4.78
C PRO A 204 32.99 -29.31 4.53
N VAL A 205 32.18 -28.97 5.53
CA VAL A 205 30.72 -28.94 5.39
C VAL A 205 30.30 -27.76 4.50
N ARG A 206 30.93 -26.60 4.69
CA ARG A 206 30.69 -25.42 3.84
C ARG A 206 31.17 -25.64 2.42
N ILE A 207 32.35 -26.25 2.23
CA ILE A 207 32.87 -26.62 0.91
C ILE A 207 31.90 -27.55 0.19
N ALA A 208 31.43 -28.61 0.86
CA ALA A 208 30.45 -29.54 0.27
C ALA A 208 29.15 -28.82 -0.12
N GLY A 209 28.67 -27.90 0.72
CA GLY A 209 27.50 -27.07 0.42
C GLY A 209 27.69 -26.18 -0.81
N MET A 210 28.80 -25.46 -0.90
CA MET A 210 29.13 -24.60 -2.04
C MET A 210 29.33 -25.40 -3.33
N SER A 211 30.01 -26.55 -3.26
CA SER A 211 30.20 -27.46 -4.39
C SER A 211 28.86 -27.98 -4.94
N ALA A 212 27.94 -28.38 -4.05
CA ALA A 212 26.59 -28.79 -4.43
C ALA A 212 25.76 -27.64 -5.03
N GLU A 213 25.95 -26.40 -4.56
CA GLU A 213 25.31 -25.22 -5.14
C GLU A 213 25.87 -24.89 -6.54
N ILE A 214 27.19 -24.88 -6.71
CA ILE A 214 27.85 -24.68 -8.01
C ILE A 214 27.36 -25.72 -9.02
N LYS A 215 27.32 -26.99 -8.62
CA LYS A 215 26.82 -28.07 -9.48
C LYS A 215 25.39 -27.81 -9.96
N ARG A 216 24.50 -27.38 -9.06
CA ARG A 216 23.11 -27.02 -9.40
C ARG A 216 23.06 -25.83 -10.36
N TYR A 217 23.88 -24.80 -10.15
CA TYR A 217 23.93 -23.66 -11.08
C TYR A 217 24.46 -24.05 -12.46
N ILE A 218 25.43 -24.97 -12.56
CA ILE A 218 25.90 -25.47 -13.84
C ILE A 218 24.78 -26.23 -14.56
N GLU A 219 24.08 -27.12 -13.86
CA GLU A 219 22.96 -27.88 -14.44
C GLU A 219 21.82 -26.96 -14.91
N ASP A 220 21.40 -26.00 -14.08
CA ASP A 220 20.34 -25.04 -14.43
C ASP A 220 20.78 -24.08 -15.57
N LYS A 221 22.08 -23.71 -15.62
CA LYS A 221 22.66 -22.91 -16.71
C LYS A 221 22.65 -23.67 -18.04
N GLU A 222 22.98 -24.95 -18.06
CA GLU A 222 22.94 -25.74 -19.30
C GLU A 222 21.51 -25.87 -19.82
N LEU A 223 20.50 -26.03 -18.95
CA LEU A 223 19.09 -25.98 -19.38
C LEU A 223 18.73 -24.62 -20.01
N LEU A 224 19.19 -23.52 -19.43
CA LEU A 224 18.97 -22.19 -20.01
C LEU A 224 19.64 -22.05 -21.39
N LYS A 225 20.84 -22.59 -21.54
CA LYS A 225 21.57 -22.60 -22.80
C LYS A 225 20.86 -23.42 -23.88
N GLU A 226 20.42 -24.64 -23.56
CA GLU A 226 19.62 -25.48 -24.48
C GLU A 226 18.36 -24.75 -24.96
N PHE A 227 17.66 -24.08 -24.03
CA PHE A 227 16.48 -23.28 -24.35
C PHE A 227 16.81 -22.10 -25.28
N ILE A 228 17.90 -21.37 -25.02
CA ILE A 228 18.37 -20.25 -25.85
C ILE A 228 18.69 -20.74 -27.27
N ASP A 229 19.35 -21.89 -27.40
CA ASP A 229 19.84 -22.40 -28.67
C ASP A 229 18.71 -23.04 -29.50
N THR A 230 17.85 -23.83 -28.86
CA THR A 230 16.96 -24.78 -29.55
C THR A 230 15.46 -24.62 -29.28
N ASP A 231 15.04 -23.72 -28.37
CA ASP A 231 13.65 -23.65 -27.91
C ASP A 231 13.13 -24.96 -27.29
N THR A 232 14.05 -25.81 -26.84
CA THR A 232 13.80 -27.08 -26.14
C THR A 232 14.79 -27.28 -25.01
N VAL A 233 14.47 -28.16 -24.06
CA VAL A 233 15.40 -28.59 -23.00
C VAL A 233 15.28 -30.09 -22.75
N THR A 234 16.36 -30.71 -22.30
CA THR A 234 16.39 -32.11 -21.89
C THR A 234 16.23 -32.21 -20.37
N ASP A 235 15.04 -32.56 -19.88
CA ASP A 235 14.78 -32.78 -18.46
C ASP A 235 14.49 -34.27 -18.18
N ASN A 236 15.23 -34.87 -17.26
CA ASN A 236 15.13 -36.28 -16.90
C ASN A 236 15.14 -37.24 -18.12
N GLY A 237 15.97 -36.91 -19.12
CA GLY A 237 16.11 -37.68 -20.36
C GLY A 237 14.97 -37.49 -21.38
N LYS A 238 14.04 -36.57 -21.13
CA LYS A 238 12.95 -36.21 -22.05
C LYS A 238 13.16 -34.82 -22.62
N ILE A 239 12.94 -34.68 -23.92
CA ILE A 239 12.97 -33.38 -24.59
C ILE A 239 11.62 -32.69 -24.36
N VAL A 240 11.66 -31.50 -23.77
CA VAL A 240 10.51 -30.63 -23.52
C VAL A 240 10.64 -29.41 -24.42
N GLY A 241 9.61 -29.15 -25.24
CA GLY A 241 9.57 -28.00 -26.15
C GLY A 241 8.81 -26.81 -25.59
N THR A 242 9.06 -25.63 -26.16
CA THR A 242 8.36 -24.39 -25.81
C THR A 242 6.85 -24.44 -26.08
N GLN A 243 6.09 -23.88 -25.15
CA GLN A 243 4.71 -23.47 -25.34
C GLN A 243 4.67 -21.97 -25.64
N ARG A 244 3.80 -21.55 -26.56
CA ARG A 244 3.58 -20.13 -26.87
C ARG A 244 2.45 -19.60 -26.01
N GLU A 245 2.80 -18.96 -24.89
CA GLU A 245 1.84 -18.35 -23.98
C GLU A 245 1.54 -16.90 -24.40
N GLU A 246 0.27 -16.51 -24.43
CA GLU A 246 -0.15 -15.15 -24.80
C GLU A 246 0.07 -14.17 -23.64
N VAL A 247 0.61 -13.00 -23.98
CA VAL A 247 0.73 -11.86 -23.08
C VAL A 247 -0.48 -10.97 -23.30
N GLN A 248 -1.29 -10.78 -22.26
CA GLN A 248 -2.40 -9.84 -22.35
C GLN A 248 -1.85 -8.42 -22.56
N PRO A 249 -2.24 -7.73 -23.64
CA PRO A 249 -1.72 -6.40 -23.94
C PRO A 249 -2.21 -5.41 -22.87
N VAL A 250 -1.28 -4.63 -22.33
CA VAL A 250 -1.64 -3.44 -21.55
C VAL A 250 -2.06 -2.38 -22.57
N SER A 251 -3.36 -2.30 -22.85
CA SER A 251 -4.05 -1.31 -23.69
C SER A 251 -3.27 -0.75 -24.89
N GLY A 252 -3.49 -1.33 -26.08
CA GLY A 252 -3.02 -0.77 -27.37
C GLY A 252 -1.73 -1.40 -27.93
N GLN A 253 -1.12 -2.35 -27.22
CA GLN A 253 -0.02 -3.17 -27.76
C GLN A 253 -0.55 -4.35 -28.59
N GLU A 254 0.23 -4.76 -29.60
CA GLU A 254 -0.03 -5.98 -30.37
C GLU A 254 0.07 -7.23 -29.48
N ARG A 255 -0.55 -8.33 -29.94
CA ARG A 255 -0.50 -9.61 -29.22
C ARG A 255 0.92 -10.15 -29.25
N ILE A 256 1.52 -10.31 -28.07
CA ILE A 256 2.86 -10.87 -27.92
C ILE A 256 2.72 -12.32 -27.45
N LEU A 257 3.37 -13.25 -28.15
CA LEU A 257 3.47 -14.66 -27.76
C LEU A 257 4.86 -14.91 -27.18
N ARG A 258 4.92 -15.44 -25.97
CA ARG A 258 6.19 -15.73 -25.29
C ARG A 258 6.48 -17.23 -25.26
N PRO A 259 7.72 -17.64 -25.58
CA PRO A 259 8.15 -19.02 -25.44
C PRO A 259 8.33 -19.34 -23.95
N VAL A 260 7.62 -20.35 -23.45
CA VAL A 260 7.67 -20.78 -22.06
C VAL A 260 7.89 -22.29 -22.00
N ILE A 261 8.80 -22.73 -21.13
CA ILE A 261 8.90 -24.14 -20.71
C ILE A 261 8.73 -24.18 -19.20
N ARG A 262 7.73 -24.91 -18.72
CA ARG A 262 7.51 -25.15 -17.28
C ARG A 262 8.07 -26.53 -16.93
N LEU A 263 8.90 -26.60 -15.89
CA LEU A 263 9.53 -27.80 -15.36
C LEU A 263 9.03 -28.05 -13.91
N PRO A 264 7.86 -28.69 -13.73
CA PRO A 264 7.22 -28.81 -12.42
C PRO A 264 8.07 -29.55 -11.38
N ASP A 265 8.73 -30.65 -11.79
CA ASP A 265 9.58 -31.46 -10.91
C ASP A 265 10.79 -30.67 -10.38
N ARG A 266 11.19 -29.61 -11.09
CA ARG A 266 12.26 -28.70 -10.69
C ARG A 266 11.75 -27.42 -10.04
N ASN A 267 10.44 -27.20 -9.97
CA ASN A 267 9.85 -25.92 -9.58
C ASN A 267 10.47 -24.74 -10.36
N ALA A 268 10.67 -24.91 -11.67
CA ALA A 268 11.39 -23.97 -12.53
C ALA A 268 10.64 -23.68 -13.84
N ILE A 269 10.91 -22.51 -14.41
CA ILE A 269 10.31 -22.04 -15.65
C ILE A 269 11.39 -21.35 -16.49
N LEU A 270 11.44 -21.64 -17.78
CA LEU A 270 12.25 -20.89 -18.75
C LEU A 270 11.32 -19.99 -19.57
N THR A 271 11.68 -18.72 -19.72
CA THR A 271 10.95 -17.75 -20.55
C THR A 271 11.91 -16.74 -21.20
N ARG A 272 11.38 -15.85 -22.04
CA ARG A 272 12.09 -14.67 -22.59
C ARG A 272 11.38 -13.39 -22.21
N ILE A 273 12.15 -12.39 -21.73
CA ILE A 273 11.61 -11.06 -21.41
C ILE A 273 11.26 -10.26 -22.67
N ASN A 274 11.98 -10.47 -23.77
CA ASN A 274 11.57 -10.07 -25.10
C ASN A 274 11.62 -11.31 -26.01
N PRO A 275 10.47 -11.79 -26.53
CA PRO A 275 10.45 -13.02 -27.32
C PRO A 275 11.26 -12.95 -28.62
N GLU A 276 11.58 -11.75 -29.12
CA GLU A 276 12.39 -11.55 -30.32
C GLU A 276 13.90 -11.62 -30.03
N ILE A 277 14.32 -11.41 -28.78
CA ILE A 277 15.73 -11.33 -28.39
C ILE A 277 16.07 -12.51 -27.47
N ARG A 278 16.78 -13.50 -28.02
CA ARG A 278 17.18 -14.72 -27.30
C ARG A 278 18.01 -14.45 -26.05
N ASP A 279 18.83 -13.39 -26.05
CA ASP A 279 19.67 -13.01 -24.88
C ASP A 279 18.86 -12.53 -23.67
N THR A 280 17.56 -12.25 -23.86
CA THR A 280 16.65 -11.92 -22.76
C THR A 280 16.01 -13.17 -22.12
N SER A 281 16.51 -14.36 -22.45
CA SER A 281 16.07 -15.61 -21.84
C SER A 281 16.48 -15.66 -20.37
N VAL A 282 15.56 -16.15 -19.54
CA VAL A 282 15.75 -16.28 -18.11
C VAL A 282 15.30 -17.65 -17.63
N PHE A 283 16.07 -18.21 -16.70
CA PHE A 283 15.69 -19.36 -15.89
C PHE A 283 15.11 -18.86 -14.58
N VAL A 284 13.85 -19.18 -14.31
CA VAL A 284 13.11 -18.71 -13.13
C VAL A 284 12.88 -19.90 -12.21
N LYS A 285 13.52 -19.87 -11.04
CA LYS A 285 13.24 -20.83 -9.97
C LYS A 285 12.15 -20.26 -9.08
N LEU A 286 11.05 -21.00 -8.92
CA LEU A 286 10.03 -20.61 -7.96
C LEU A 286 10.51 -20.93 -6.54
N ARG A 287 10.19 -20.05 -5.58
CA ARG A 287 10.45 -20.32 -4.17
C ARG A 287 9.62 -21.53 -3.72
N PRO A 288 10.14 -22.36 -2.80
CA PRO A 288 9.37 -23.44 -2.22
C PRO A 288 8.06 -22.92 -1.63
N ALA A 289 7.02 -23.76 -1.65
CA ALA A 289 5.68 -23.45 -1.14
C ALA A 289 4.86 -22.39 -1.92
N TRP A 290 5.34 -21.92 -3.08
CA TRP A 290 4.58 -20.95 -3.89
C TRP A 290 3.21 -21.49 -4.31
N GLU A 291 3.13 -22.73 -4.80
CA GLU A 291 1.85 -23.29 -5.26
C GLU A 291 0.85 -23.48 -4.10
N GLU A 292 1.33 -23.89 -2.92
CA GLU A 292 0.52 -23.97 -1.70
C GLU A 292 0.02 -22.60 -1.28
N LEU A 293 0.88 -21.57 -1.32
CA LEU A 293 0.50 -20.19 -1.04
C LEU A 293 -0.52 -19.67 -2.06
N ARG A 294 -0.28 -19.87 -3.36
CA ARG A 294 -1.19 -19.48 -4.45
C ARG A 294 -2.55 -20.15 -4.29
N SER A 295 -2.57 -21.44 -3.99
CA SER A 295 -3.79 -22.21 -3.69
C SER A 295 -4.53 -21.63 -2.48
N TYR A 296 -3.82 -21.30 -1.40
CA TYR A 296 -4.42 -20.67 -0.22
C TYR A 296 -5.01 -19.28 -0.51
N LEU A 297 -4.34 -18.47 -1.33
CA LEU A 297 -4.79 -17.13 -1.71
C LEU A 297 -5.98 -17.15 -2.69
N THR A 298 -6.06 -18.17 -3.55
CA THR A 298 -7.15 -18.38 -4.51
C THR A 298 -8.27 -19.29 -3.99
N ALA A 299 -8.14 -19.79 -2.75
CA ALA A 299 -9.08 -20.73 -2.18
C ALA A 299 -10.53 -20.23 -2.24
N LYS A 300 -11.43 -21.12 -2.69
CA LYS A 300 -12.86 -20.81 -2.82
C LYS A 300 -13.44 -20.39 -1.47
N GLY A 301 -14.15 -19.27 -1.47
CA GLY A 301 -14.78 -18.71 -0.27
C GLY A 301 -14.60 -17.21 -0.22
N ARG A 302 -14.52 -16.66 0.99
CA ARG A 302 -14.30 -15.23 1.16
C ARG A 302 -12.84 -14.88 0.87
N LYS A 303 -12.63 -13.95 -0.07
CA LYS A 303 -11.33 -13.35 -0.35
C LYS A 303 -10.78 -12.70 0.93
N ARG A 304 -9.66 -13.24 1.44
CA ARG A 304 -9.00 -12.75 2.66
C ARG A 304 -7.90 -11.76 2.38
N PHE A 305 -7.32 -11.82 1.18
CA PHE A 305 -6.19 -11.00 0.79
C PHE A 305 -6.42 -10.34 -0.57
N GLU A 306 -6.07 -9.06 -0.66
CA GLU A 306 -5.82 -8.37 -1.91
C GLU A 306 -4.32 -8.42 -2.18
N VAL A 307 -3.93 -8.94 -3.34
CA VAL A 307 -2.52 -9.13 -3.68
C VAL A 307 -1.97 -7.92 -4.43
N TYR A 308 -0.76 -7.53 -4.06
CA TYR A 308 0.02 -6.46 -4.68
C TYR A 308 1.46 -6.95 -4.90
N VAL A 309 2.12 -6.36 -5.89
CA VAL A 309 3.54 -6.58 -6.16
C VAL A 309 4.26 -5.23 -6.02
N CYS A 310 5.33 -5.21 -5.24
CA CYS A 310 6.22 -4.08 -5.12
C CYS A 310 7.65 -4.59 -5.25
N THR A 311 8.33 -4.24 -6.33
CA THR A 311 9.67 -4.74 -6.62
C THR A 311 10.57 -3.64 -7.15
N MET A 312 11.88 -3.82 -7.00
CA MET A 312 12.87 -2.92 -7.61
C MET A 312 13.16 -3.23 -9.08
N ALA A 313 12.62 -4.34 -9.59
CA ALA A 313 12.85 -4.75 -10.97
C ALA A 313 12.13 -3.85 -11.99
N GLU A 314 12.61 -3.89 -13.24
CA GLU A 314 11.98 -3.18 -14.35
C GLU A 314 10.56 -3.69 -14.63
N ARG A 315 9.73 -2.83 -15.22
CA ARG A 315 8.30 -3.10 -15.38
C ARG A 315 8.01 -4.31 -16.26
N ASP A 316 8.69 -4.42 -17.40
CA ASP A 316 8.47 -5.54 -18.33
C ASP A 316 8.88 -6.88 -17.71
N TYR A 317 9.95 -6.87 -16.93
CA TYR A 317 10.37 -8.02 -16.15
C TYR A 317 9.33 -8.38 -15.08
N ALA A 318 8.89 -7.40 -14.28
CA ALA A 318 7.95 -7.65 -13.19
C ALA A 318 6.61 -8.19 -13.69
N LEU A 319 6.10 -7.66 -14.80
CA LEU A 319 4.87 -8.14 -15.43
C LEU A 319 5.03 -9.56 -15.99
N GLU A 320 6.17 -9.88 -16.61
CA GLU A 320 6.42 -11.23 -17.11
C GLU A 320 6.54 -12.25 -15.97
N MET A 321 7.33 -11.92 -14.94
CA MET A 321 7.46 -12.78 -13.76
C MET A 321 6.11 -13.01 -13.07
N TRP A 322 5.30 -11.96 -12.94
CA TRP A 322 3.96 -12.09 -12.37
C TRP A 322 3.03 -12.95 -13.23
N ARG A 323 3.09 -12.81 -14.56
CA ARG A 323 2.31 -13.65 -15.50
C ARG A 323 2.68 -15.13 -15.36
N LEU A 324 3.95 -15.45 -15.11
CA LEU A 324 4.37 -16.84 -14.87
C LEU A 324 3.79 -17.42 -13.58
N LEU A 325 3.65 -16.58 -12.55
CA LEU A 325 3.15 -16.92 -11.21
C LEU A 325 1.61 -17.00 -11.14
N ASP A 326 0.90 -16.10 -11.83
CA ASP A 326 -0.57 -16.01 -11.88
C ASP A 326 -1.09 -16.00 -13.33
N PRO A 327 -0.92 -17.10 -14.09
CA PRO A 327 -1.23 -17.14 -15.52
C PRO A 327 -2.72 -16.95 -15.84
N GLU A 328 -3.60 -17.30 -14.89
CA GLU A 328 -5.05 -17.17 -15.03
C GLU A 328 -5.59 -15.82 -14.53
N GLY A 329 -4.75 -14.99 -13.89
CA GLY A 329 -5.17 -13.71 -13.31
C GLY A 329 -6.13 -13.87 -12.12
N ASN A 330 -6.01 -14.96 -11.36
CA ASN A 330 -6.89 -15.27 -10.23
C ASN A 330 -6.52 -14.44 -8.98
N LEU A 331 -5.27 -13.99 -8.87
CA LEU A 331 -4.80 -13.14 -7.77
C LEU A 331 -4.88 -11.66 -8.13
N ILE A 332 -4.37 -11.29 -9.31
CA ILE A 332 -4.46 -9.93 -9.86
C ILE A 332 -4.99 -10.01 -11.28
N SER A 333 -6.19 -9.48 -11.50
CA SER A 333 -6.77 -9.42 -12.83
C SER A 333 -5.97 -8.50 -13.76
N SER A 334 -6.04 -8.74 -15.07
CA SER A 334 -5.29 -7.95 -16.05
C SER A 334 -5.62 -6.46 -16.02
N GLN A 335 -6.86 -6.10 -15.70
CA GLN A 335 -7.29 -4.70 -15.56
C GLN A 335 -6.62 -3.98 -14.38
N GLN A 336 -6.15 -4.74 -13.37
CA GLN A 336 -5.58 -4.21 -12.14
C GLN A 336 -4.05 -4.29 -12.10
N LEU A 337 -3.41 -4.96 -13.07
CA LEU A 337 -1.95 -5.10 -13.11
C LEU A 337 -1.25 -3.75 -13.10
N SER A 338 -1.80 -2.76 -13.79
CA SER A 338 -1.18 -1.44 -13.90
C SER A 338 -1.06 -0.73 -12.55
N GLU A 339 -2.07 -0.89 -11.69
CA GLU A 339 -2.18 -0.25 -10.37
C GLU A 339 -1.50 -1.07 -9.27
N ARG A 340 -1.48 -2.41 -9.41
CA ARG A 340 -1.06 -3.32 -8.33
C ARG A 340 0.34 -3.86 -8.47
N VAL A 341 0.93 -3.82 -9.67
CA VAL A 341 2.33 -4.18 -9.91
C VAL A 341 3.13 -2.89 -10.02
N ASN A 342 3.82 -2.55 -8.93
CA ASN A 342 4.58 -1.32 -8.78
C ASN A 342 6.08 -1.60 -8.81
N CYS A 343 6.78 -0.89 -9.70
CA CYS A 343 8.22 -0.94 -9.83
C CYS A 343 8.81 0.31 -9.18
N VAL A 344 9.53 0.16 -8.08
CA VAL A 344 10.14 1.27 -7.35
C VAL A 344 11.61 1.40 -7.73
N LYS A 345 12.09 2.64 -7.87
CA LYS A 345 13.52 2.89 -8.08
C LYS A 345 14.20 2.90 -6.71
N SER A 346 15.42 2.38 -6.63
CA SER A 346 16.27 2.57 -5.46
C SER A 346 16.36 4.07 -5.17
N GLY A 347 15.97 4.48 -3.95
CA GLY A 347 16.02 5.88 -3.57
C GLY A 347 17.42 6.45 -3.79
N LYS A 348 17.52 7.63 -4.40
CA LYS A 348 18.73 8.43 -4.23
C LYS A 348 18.75 8.82 -2.77
N SER A 349 19.74 8.36 -1.99
CA SER A 349 20.04 9.01 -0.72
C SER A 349 20.37 10.46 -1.06
N THR A 350 19.42 11.36 -0.84
CA THR A 350 19.61 12.81 -0.83
C THR A 350 20.08 13.24 0.54
#